data_AF-A0A969XRN7-F1
#
_entry.id   AF-A0A969XRN7-F1
#
_cell.length_a   1.000
_cell.length_b   1.000
_cell.length_c   1.000
_cell.angle_alpha   90.00
_cell.angle_beta   90.00
_cell.angle_gamma   90.00
#
_symmetry.space_group_name_H-M   'P 1'
#
loop_
_entity.id
_entity.type
_entity.pdbx_description
1 polymer ?
#
loop_
_entity_poly.entity_id
_entity_poly.type
_entity_poly.pdbx_seq_one_letter_code
_entity_poly.pdbx_strand_id
1 'polypeptide(L)' 'DGKCEVKTPEGEDIDCAWHLIWERLKAQGREELMIKNRPPKKWNLSSSGGPRKMVREEAKPV' A
#
# COMPACT_ATOMS: atom_id res chain seq x y z
N ASP A 1 -15.34 -5.37 -17.86
CA ASP A 1 -14.39 -5.07 -18.95
C ASP A 1 -12.90 -5.13 -18.65
N GLY A 2 -12.41 -5.32 -17.42
CA GLY A 2 -10.99 -5.67 -17.19
C GLY A 2 -9.92 -4.66 -17.67
N LYS A 3 -10.32 -3.55 -18.28
CA LYS A 3 -9.47 -2.47 -18.80
C LYS A 3 -9.49 -1.28 -17.84
N CYS A 4 -8.38 -0.55 -17.78
CA CYS A 4 -8.21 0.63 -16.94
C CYS A 4 -8.89 1.85 -17.58
N GLU A 5 -9.37 2.79 -16.77
CA GLU A 5 -9.94 4.06 -17.27
C GLU A 5 -8.93 4.95 -18.01
N VAL A 6 -7.63 4.68 -17.86
CA VAL A 6 -6.57 5.41 -18.56
C VAL A 6 -6.16 4.70 -19.86
N LYS A 7 -6.01 5.49 -20.90
CA LYS A 7 -5.38 5.09 -22.17
C LYS A 7 -3.92 5.53 -22.18
N THR A 8 -3.05 4.78 -22.86
CA THR A 8 -1.65 5.19 -23.04
C THR A 8 -1.56 6.47 -23.87
N PRO A 9 -0.41 7.19 -23.85
CA PRO A 9 -0.19 8.34 -24.74
C PRO A 9 -0.36 7.98 -26.22
N GLU A 10 -0.11 6.72 -26.59
CA GLU A 10 -0.28 6.18 -27.94
C GLU A 10 -1.73 5.71 -28.24
N GLY A 11 -2.65 5.80 -27.28
CA GLY A 11 -4.08 5.53 -27.45
C GLY A 11 -4.51 4.08 -27.18
N GLU A 12 -3.64 3.26 -26.60
CA GLU A 12 -3.93 1.85 -26.31
C GLU A 12 -4.71 1.68 -25.00
N ASP A 13 -5.56 0.66 -24.97
CA ASP A 13 -6.26 0.26 -23.75
C ASP A 13 -5.31 -0.52 -22.85
N ILE A 14 -5.25 -0.14 -21.57
CA ILE A 14 -4.37 -0.77 -20.59
C ILE A 14 -5.17 -1.82 -19.81
N ASP A 15 -4.62 -3.02 -19.65
CA ASP A 15 -5.21 -4.01 -18.76
C ASP A 15 -5.18 -3.50 -17.31
N CYS A 16 -6.32 -3.58 -16.62
CA CYS A 16 -6.42 -3.11 -15.25
C CYS A 16 -5.63 -4.02 -14.31
N ALA A 17 -4.58 -3.48 -13.69
CA ALA A 17 -3.74 -4.21 -12.75
C ALA A 17 -4.57 -4.84 -11.60
N TRP A 18 -5.58 -4.14 -11.08
CA TRP A 18 -6.46 -4.66 -10.04
C TRP A 18 -7.29 -5.86 -10.50
N HIS A 19 -7.79 -5.82 -11.74
CA HIS A 19 -8.54 -6.94 -12.31
C HIS A 19 -7.64 -8.18 -12.45
N LEU A 20 -6.41 -8.00 -12.94
CA LEU A 20 -5.43 -9.08 -13.04
C LEU A 20 -5.07 -9.69 -11.67
N ILE A 21 -4.92 -8.86 -10.64
CA ILE A 21 -4.66 -9.34 -9.27
C ILE A 21 -5.86 -10.11 -8.72
N TRP A 22 -7.08 -9.61 -8.93
CA TRP A 22 -8.31 -10.29 -8.50
C TRP A 22 -8.47 -11.66 -9.14
N GLU A 23 -8.35 -11.76 -10.47
CA GLU A 23 -8.47 -13.04 -11.18
C GLU A 23 -7.40 -14.05 -10.72
N ARG A 24 -6.17 -13.59 -10.46
CA ARG A 24 -5.11 -14.44 -9.91
C ARG A 24 -5.42 -14.91 -8.49
N LEU A 25 -5.94 -14.04 -7.63
CA LEU A 25 -6.31 -14.41 -6.26
C LEU A 25 -7.49 -15.37 -6.23
N LYS A 26 -8.48 -15.16 -7.12
CA LYS A 26 -9.63 -16.05 -7.30
C LYS A 26 -9.19 -17.43 -7.80
N ALA A 27 -8.31 -17.50 -8.78
CA ALA A 27 -7.73 -18.76 -9.26
C ALA A 27 -6.95 -19.51 -8.16
N GLN A 28 -6.39 -18.80 -7.18
CA GLN A 28 -5.71 -19.40 -6.02
C GLN A 28 -6.65 -19.70 -4.84
N GLY A 29 -7.93 -19.32 -4.91
CA GLY A 29 -8.87 -19.43 -3.78
C GLY A 29 -8.54 -18.51 -2.59
N ARG A 30 -7.84 -17.40 -2.84
CA ARG A 30 -7.33 -16.46 -1.81
C ARG A 30 -8.06 -15.11 -1.80
N GLU A 31 -9.33 -15.11 -2.20
CA GLU A 31 -10.18 -13.91 -2.27
C GLU A 31 -10.33 -13.21 -0.90
N GLU A 32 -10.20 -13.95 0.21
CA GLU A 32 -10.20 -13.41 1.58
C GLU A 32 -9.15 -12.29 1.77
N LEU A 33 -8.02 -12.34 1.07
CA LEU A 33 -6.95 -11.36 1.23
C LEU A 33 -7.34 -9.95 0.81
N MET A 34 -8.29 -9.80 -0.12
CA MET A 34 -8.78 -8.48 -0.55
C MET A 34 -9.88 -7.95 0.36
N ILE A 35 -10.62 -8.83 1.05
CA ILE A 35 -11.77 -8.47 1.90
C ILE A 35 -11.31 -8.19 3.34
N LYS A 36 -10.25 -8.88 3.78
CA LYS A 36 -9.76 -8.81 5.16
C LYS A 36 -9.18 -7.43 5.49
N ASN A 37 -9.90 -6.66 6.31
CA ASN A 37 -9.38 -5.43 6.89
C ASN A 37 -8.22 -5.75 7.86
N ARG A 38 -7.01 -5.35 7.49
CA ARG A 38 -5.82 -5.49 8.35
C ARG A 38 -5.61 -4.19 9.11
N PRO A 39 -5.59 -4.21 10.46
CA PRO A 39 -5.33 -3.01 11.22
C PRO A 39 -3.94 -2.45 10.87
N PRO A 40 -3.76 -1.12 10.93
CA PRO A 40 -2.46 -0.52 10.71
C PRO A 40 -1.46 -1.09 11.72
N LYS A 41 -0.28 -1.48 11.22
CA LYS A 41 0.80 -1.97 12.08
C LYS A 41 1.15 -0.88 13.10
N LYS A 42 1.29 -1.25 14.37
CA LYS A 42 1.72 -0.32 15.42
C LYS A 42 3.20 0.01 15.21
N TRP A 43 3.45 1.12 14.53
CA TRP A 43 4.80 1.59 14.24
C TRP A 43 5.45 2.35 15.39
N ASN A 44 4.71 2.73 16.44
CA ASN A 44 5.21 3.53 17.56
C ASN A 44 6.48 2.99 18.25
N LEU A 45 6.69 1.67 18.24
CA LEU A 45 7.88 1.00 18.80
C LEU A 45 9.00 0.80 17.78
N SER A 46 8.78 1.15 16.51
CA SER A 46 9.80 1.12 15.47
C SER A 46 10.82 2.24 15.71
N SER A 47 12.08 2.00 15.32
CA SER A 47 13.13 3.02 15.35
C SER A 47 12.73 4.30 14.57
N SER A 48 11.91 4.15 13.53
CA SER A 48 11.34 5.25 12.73
C SER A 48 9.87 5.56 13.07
N GLY A 49 9.41 5.13 14.24
CA GLY A 49 8.00 4.96 14.61
C GLY A 49 7.21 6.20 15.02
N GLY A 50 7.90 7.31 15.21
CA GLY A 50 7.32 8.57 15.62
C GLY A 50 8.34 9.70 15.49
N PRO A 51 7.93 10.95 15.78
CA PRO A 51 8.85 12.08 15.86
C PRO A 51 10.01 11.70 16.78
N ARG A 52 11.26 11.80 16.28
CA ARG A 52 12.43 11.47 17.07
C ARG A 52 12.43 12.35 18.32
N LYS A 53 12.21 11.75 19.49
CA LYS A 53 12.31 12.46 20.77
C LYS A 53 13.78 12.66 21.07
N MET A 54 14.22 13.91 21.14
CA MET A 54 15.56 14.23 21.57
C MET A 54 15.64 14.07 23.10
N VAL A 55 16.32 13.01 23.54
CA VAL A 55 16.40 12.64 24.96
C VAL A 55 17.48 13.44 25.70
N ARG A 56 18.49 13.95 24.97
CA ARG A 56 19.61 14.69 25.56
C ARG A 56 19.30 16.18 25.61
N GLU A 57 19.34 16.74 26.81
CA GLU A 57 18.96 18.14 27.04
C GLU A 57 19.91 19.15 26.39
N GLU A 58 21.20 18.79 26.29
CA GLU A 58 22.27 19.59 25.71
C GLU A 58 22.18 19.74 24.19
N ALA A 59 21.37 18.91 23.53
CA ALA A 59 21.20 18.92 22.08
C ALA A 59 20.03 19.82 21.62
N LYS A 60 19.36 20.52 22.54
CA LYS A 60 18.30 21.49 22.23
C LYS A 60 18.90 22.60 21.33
N PRO A 61 18.31 22.89 20.17
CA PRO A 61 18.76 24.03 19.38
C PRO A 61 18.56 25.30 20.20
N VAL A 62 19.59 26.14 20.22
CA VAL A 62 19.60 27.47 20.83
C VAL A 62 18.62 28.42 20.13
#